data_AF-A0A662D9G7-F1
#
_entry.id   AF-A0A662D9G7-F1
#
_cell.length_a   1.000
_cell.length_b   1.000
_cell.length_c   1.000
_cell.angle_alpha   90.00
_cell.angle_beta   90.00
_cell.angle_gamma   90.00
#
_symmetry.space_group_name_H-M   'P 1'
#
loop_
_entity.id
_entity.type
_entity.pdbx_description
1 polymer ?
#
loop_
_entity_poly.entity_id
_entity_poly.type
_entity_poly.pdbx_seq_one_letter_code
_entity_poly.pdbx_strand_id
1 'polypeptide(L)' 'MTVEERYSELLSELREHNHRYHVLDAPIIDDNEYDQLSRPRLHIEESNPDLMDAASPSTREG' A
#
# COMPACT_ATOMS: atom_id res chain seq x y z
N MET A 1 8.51 -4.68 15.25
CA MET A 1 8.26 -4.67 13.81
C MET A 1 8.07 -6.09 13.32
N THR A 2 6.84 -6.60 13.51
CA THR A 2 6.35 -7.79 12.81
C THR A 2 6.05 -7.44 11.35
N VAL A 3 5.80 -8.47 10.53
CA VAL A 3 5.41 -8.30 9.13
C VAL A 3 4.10 -7.53 9.01
N GLU A 4 3.16 -7.76 9.93
CA GLU A 4 1.88 -7.03 10.05
C GLU A 4 2.07 -5.53 10.29
N GLU A 5 2.95 -5.17 11.24
CA GLU A 5 3.26 -3.76 11.52
C GLU A 5 3.81 -3.08 10.27
N ARG A 6 4.74 -3.72 9.57
CA ARG A 6 5.33 -3.17 8.34
C ARG A 6 4.31 -3.06 7.21
N TYR A 7 3.41 -4.03 7.08
CA TYR A 7 2.31 -3.97 6.13
C TYR A 7 1.37 -2.80 6.42
N SER A 8 0.99 -2.62 7.67
CA SER A 8 0.14 -1.50 8.10
C SER A 8 0.80 -0.14 7.84
N GLU A 9 2.11 -0.01 8.05
CA GLU A 9 2.85 1.22 7.74
C GLU A 9 2.83 1.51 6.23
N LEU A 10 3.20 0.53 5.40
CA LEU A 10 3.17 0.67 3.93
C LEU A 10 1.77 1.03 3.43
N LEU A 11 0.72 0.44 4.01
CA LEU A 11 -0.66 0.68 3.62
C LEU A 11 -1.15 2.07 4.04
N SER A 12 -0.74 2.55 5.22
CA SER A 12 -1.01 3.91 5.67
C SER A 12 -0.30 4.94 4.80
N GLU A 13 0.95 4.68 4.45
CA GLU A 13 1.75 5.54 3.59
C GLU A 13 1.15 5.63 2.18
N LEU A 14 0.79 4.49 1.58
CA LEU A 14 0.07 4.46 0.30
C LEU A 14 -1.26 5.23 0.34
N ARG A 15 -2.05 5.06 1.41
CA ARG A 15 -3.33 5.78 1.57
C ARG A 15 -3.11 7.29 1.67
N GLU A 16 -2.11 7.72 2.42
CA GLU A 16 -1.77 9.14 2.55
C GLU A 16 -1.31 9.72 1.21
N HIS A 17 -0.48 8.98 0.46
CA HIS A 17 -0.05 9.39 -0.87
C HIS A 17 -1.22 9.47 -1.85
N ASN A 18 -2.10 8.47 -1.84
CA ASN A 18 -3.28 8.44 -2.69
C ASN A 18 -4.26 9.58 -2.34
N HIS A 19 -4.45 9.86 -1.05
CA HIS A 19 -5.23 11.01 -0.57
C HIS A 19 -4.60 12.33 -1.03
N ARG A 20 -3.28 12.47 -0.91
CA ARG A 20 -2.56 13.65 -1.39
C ARG A 20 -2.68 13.86 -2.89
N TYR A 21 -2.56 12.78 -3.66
CA TYR A 21 -2.65 12.78 -5.12
C TYR A 21 -4.06 13.12 -5.59
N HIS A 22 -5.10 12.45 -5.07
CA HIS A 22 -6.48 12.59 -5.57
C HIS A 22 -7.32 13.64 -4.86
N VAL A 23 -7.04 13.95 -3.58
CA VAL A 23 -7.86 14.87 -2.77
C VAL A 23 -7.19 16.21 -2.59
N LEU A 24 -5.90 16.22 -2.26
CA LEU A 24 -5.17 17.47 -1.99
C LEU A 24 -4.53 18.08 -3.24
N ASP A 25 -4.54 17.37 -4.37
CA ASP A 25 -3.86 17.76 -5.62
C ASP A 25 -2.38 18.12 -5.38
N ALA A 26 -1.78 17.48 -4.37
CA ALA A 26 -0.46 17.77 -3.84
C ALA A 26 0.36 16.46 -3.73
N PRO A 27 0.64 15.79 -4.87
CA PRO A 27 1.43 14.58 -4.86
C PRO A 27 2.82 14.85 -4.29
N ILE A 28 3.21 14.05 -3.31
CA ILE A 28 4.54 14.12 -2.68
C ILE A 28 5.51 13.05 -3.18
N ILE A 29 4.98 12.05 -3.89
CA ILE A 29 5.75 10.97 -4.51
C ILE A 29 5.30 10.81 -5.95
N ASP A 30 6.24 10.47 -6.83
CA ASP A 30 5.96 10.14 -8.23
C ASP A 30 5.46 8.68 -8.36
N ASP A 31 4.88 8.35 -9.51
CA ASP A 31 4.40 6.98 -9.81
C ASP A 31 5.46 5.91 -9.55
N ASN A 32 6.75 6.19 -9.82
CA ASN A 32 7.84 5.25 -9.58
C ASN A 32 8.09 5.00 -8.07
N GLU A 33 7.97 6.03 -7.24
CA GLU A 33 8.07 5.87 -5.78
C GLU A 33 6.85 5.11 -5.23
N TYR A 34 5.67 5.37 -5.78
CA TYR A 34 4.46 4.60 -5.44
C TYR A 34 4.61 3.12 -5.80
N ASP A 35 5.20 2.82 -6.96
CA ASP A 35 5.52 1.46 -7.41
C ASP A 35 6.51 0.79 -6.46
N GLN A 36 7.54 1.52 -6.03
CA GLN A 36 8.53 1.04 -5.06
C GLN A 36 7.94 0.76 -3.68
N LEU A 37 6.95 1.52 -3.23
CA LEU A 37 6.21 1.26 -1.99
C LEU A 37 5.22 0.09 -2.12
N SER A 38 4.66 -0.10 -3.30
CA SER A 38 3.69 -1.17 -3.57
C SER A 38 4.35 -2.55 -3.69
N ARG A 39 5.59 -2.63 -4.19
CA ARG A 39 6.36 -3.89 -4.29
C ARG A 39 6.52 -4.66 -2.98
N PRO A 40 7.04 -4.07 -1.89
CA PRO A 40 7.17 -4.77 -0.62
C PRO A 40 5.81 -5.11 -0.01
N ARG A 41 4.77 -4.30 -0.26
CA ARG A 41 3.40 -4.63 0.15
C ARG A 41 2.93 -5.92 -0.51
N LEU A 42 3.06 -6.03 -1.83
CA LEU A 42 2.72 -7.23 -2.60
C LEU A 42 3.51 -8.45 -2.11
N HIS A 43 4.81 -8.30 -1.86
CA HIS A 43 5.63 -9.40 -1.35
C HIS A 43 5.16 -9.91 0.02
N ILE A 44 4.70 -9.01 0.89
CA ILE A 44 4.11 -9.35 2.18
C ILE A 44 2.77 -10.05 1.98
N GLU A 45 1.91 -9.56 1.08
CA GLU A 45 0.62 -10.17 0.72
C GLU A 45 0.81 -11.60 0.16
N GLU A 46 1.79 -11.81 -0.73
CA GLU A 46 2.13 -13.13 -1.28
C GLU A 46 2.66 -14.10 -0.21
N SER A 47 3.48 -13.60 0.70
CA SER A 47 4.08 -14.42 1.77
C SER A 47 3.10 -14.69 2.92
N ASN A 48 2.07 -13.86 3.07
CA ASN A 48 1.11 -13.89 4.16
C ASN A 48 -0.31 -13.64 3.64
N PRO A 49 -0.92 -14.62 2.95
CA PRO A 49 -2.29 -14.49 2.45
C PRO A 49 -3.32 -14.29 3.58
N ASP A 50 -2.98 -14.65 4.82
CA ASP A 50 -3.80 -14.41 6.02
C ASP A 50 -3.87 -12.91 6.40
N LEU A 51 -2.85 -12.13 6.02
CA LEU A 51 -2.79 -10.67 6.20
C LEU A 51 -3.46 -9.90 5.07
N MET A 52 -3.86 -10.60 4.01
CA MET A 52 -4.62 -10.03 2.90
C MET A 52 -6.05 -9.78 3.40
N ASP A 53 -6.22 -8.65 4.09
CA ASP A 53 -7.53 -8.22 4.59
C ASP A 53 -8.50 -8.10 3.40
N ALA A 54 -9.74 -8.54 3.54
CA ALA A 54 -10.74 -8.47 2.46
C ALA A 54 -11.03 -7.02 2.00
N ALA A 55 -10.55 -6.01 2.73
CA ALA A 55 -10.55 -4.60 2.33
C ALA A 55 -9.29 -4.16 1.55
N SER A 56 -8.34 -5.06 1.27
CA SER A 56 -7.10 -4.73 0.57
C SER A 56 -7.41 -4.32 -0.87
N PRO A 57 -6.88 -3.18 -1.35
CA PRO A 57 -7.15 -2.71 -2.72
C PRO A 57 -6.71 -3.71 -3.80
N SER A 58 -5.77 -4.61 -3.49
CA SER A 58 -5.34 -5.71 -4.36
C SER A 58 -6.47 -6.71 -4.70
N THR A 59 -7.45 -6.90 -3.80
CA THR A 59 -8.56 -7.85 -4.00
C THR A 59 -9.70 -7.24 -4.82
N ARG A 60 -9.74 -5.91 -4.99
CA ARG A 60 -10.80 -5.22 -5.74
C ARG A 60 -10.51 -5.13 -7.24
N GLU A 61 -9.25 -5.25 -7.64
CA GLU A 61 -8.81 -5.26 -9.05
C GLU A 61 -8.75 -6.70 -9.59
N GLY A 62 -9.84 -7.45 -9.43
CA GLY A 62 -10.07 -8.78 -10.00
C GLY A 62 -11.28 -8.80 -10.92
#